data_AF-A0A2V8A1B4-F1
#
_entry.id   AF-A0A2V8A1B4-F1
#
_cell.length_a   1.000
_cell.length_b   1.000
_cell.length_c   1.000
_cell.angle_alpha   90.00
_cell.angle_beta   90.00
_cell.angle_gamma   90.00
#
_symmetry.space_group_name_H-M   'P 1'
#
loop_
_entity.id
_entity.type
_entity.pdbx_description
1 polymer ?
#
loop_
_entity_poly.entity_id
_entity_poly.type
_entity_poly.pdbx_seq_one_letter_code
_entity_poly.pdbx_strand_id
1 'polypeptide(L)' 'MVLVVVGVIIWNFSTKFQHADRLVKFSEFLQWADSGSVASVTVTGQDITGFTKVGERFHTYAPSQYEGLVNKL' A
#
# COMPACT_ATOMS: atom_id res chain seq x y z
N MET A 1 -32.62 9.75 -12.70
CA MET A 1 -32.03 8.40 -12.87
C MET A 1 -30.49 8.43 -13.00
N VAL A 2 -29.90 9.43 -13.66
CA VAL A 2 -28.42 9.57 -13.77
C VAL A 2 -27.71 9.77 -12.42
N LEU A 3 -28.33 10.49 -11.49
CA LEU A 3 -27.72 10.77 -10.17
C LEU A 3 -27.54 9.53 -9.28
N VAL A 4 -28.38 8.51 -9.43
CA VAL A 4 -28.28 7.26 -8.66
C VAL A 4 -27.06 6.45 -9.11
N VAL A 5 -26.77 6.47 -10.41
CA VAL A 5 -25.63 5.74 -11.00
C VAL A 5 -24.30 6.30 -10.53
N VAL A 6 -24.18 7.63 -10.45
CA VAL A 6 -22.95 8.30 -9.96
C VAL A 6 -22.70 7.98 -8.48
N GLY A 7 -23.75 7.95 -7.66
CA GLY A 7 -23.65 7.59 -6.23
C GLY A 7 -23.13 6.17 -6.01
N VAL A 8 -23.56 5.21 -6.83
CA VAL A 8 -23.11 3.80 -6.75
C VAL A 8 -21.63 3.66 -7.16
N ILE A 9 -21.15 4.41 -8.14
CA ILE A 9 -19.75 4.35 -8.61
C ILE A 9 -18.79 4.84 -7.51
N ILE A 10 -19.13 5.96 -6.85
CA ILE A 10 -18.31 6.52 -5.76
C ILE A 10 -18.30 5.55 -4.55
N TRP A 11 -19.44 4.93 -4.24
CA TRP A 11 -19.55 3.93 -3.19
C TRP A 11 -18.77 2.65 -3.49
N ASN A 12 -18.75 2.19 -4.75
CA ASN A 12 -17.98 1.03 -5.18
C ASN A 12 -16.47 1.25 -5.06
N PHE A 13 -16.01 2.48 -5.33
CA PHE A 13 -14.61 2.85 -5.18
C PHE A 13 -14.19 2.96 -3.71
N SER A 14 -15.07 3.52 -2.86
CA SER A 14 -14.80 3.68 -1.43
C SER A 14 -14.79 2.37 -0.65
N THR A 15 -15.55 1.36 -1.07
CA THR A 15 -15.65 0.05 -0.39
C THR A 15 -14.57 -0.96 -0.82
N LYS A 16 -14.02 -0.83 -2.03
CA LYS A 16 -12.93 -1.69 -2.52
C LYS A 16 -11.57 -1.42 -1.86
N PHE A 17 -11.44 -0.31 -1.13
CA PHE A 17 -10.21 0.06 -0.44
C PHE A 17 -10.06 -0.56 0.96
N GLN A 18 -10.93 -1.53 1.31
CA GLN A 18 -10.82 -2.30 2.55
C GLN A 18 -10.14 -3.66 2.34
N HIS A 19 -9.08 -3.71 1.52
CA HIS A 19 -8.23 -4.89 1.46
C HIS A 19 -7.42 -5.00 2.76
N ALA A 20 -7.54 -6.16 3.39
CA ALA A 20 -6.98 -6.50 4.69
C ALA A 20 -5.54 -6.00 4.84
N ASP A 21 -5.27 -5.24 5.91
CA ASP A 21 -3.91 -4.84 6.29
C ASP A 21 -3.06 -6.11 6.50
N ARG A 22 -2.26 -6.46 5.49
CA ARG A 22 -1.37 -7.61 5.55
C ARG A 22 -0.05 -7.19 6.16
N LEU A 23 0.24 -7.67 7.36
CA LEU A 23 1.57 -7.52 7.95
C LEU A 23 2.57 -8.40 7.20
N VAL A 24 3.51 -7.77 6.50
CA VAL A 24 4.52 -8.45 5.68
C VAL A 24 5.92 -8.16 6.20
N LYS A 25 6.83 -9.11 5.99
CA LYS A 25 8.24 -8.91 6.36
C LYS A 25 8.87 -7.88 5.44
N PHE A 26 9.81 -7.11 5.98
CA PHE A 26 10.51 -6.06 5.24
C PHE A 26 11.20 -6.59 3.98
N SER A 27 11.78 -7.79 4.03
CA SER A 27 12.38 -8.45 2.86
C SER A 27 11.37 -8.79 1.76
N GLU A 28 10.14 -9.14 2.14
CA GLU A 28 9.05 -9.47 1.20
C GLU A 28 8.53 -8.19 0.55
N PHE A 29 8.39 -7.11 1.33
CA PHE A 29 8.15 -5.77 0.80
C PHE A 29 9.25 -5.34 -0.19
N LEU A 30 10.53 -5.58 0.12
CA LEU A 30 11.62 -5.23 -0.79
C LEU A 30 11.50 -5.95 -2.14
N GLN A 31 11.14 -7.25 -2.13
CA GLN A 31 10.89 -8.00 -3.36
C GLN A 31 9.72 -7.43 -4.14
N TRP A 32 8.67 -6.96 -3.47
CA TRP A 32 7.54 -6.31 -4.13
C TRP A 32 7.91 -4.93 -4.71
N ALA A 33 8.75 -4.18 -4.02
CA ALA A 33 9.28 -2.91 -4.51
C ALA A 33 10.19 -3.13 -5.74
N ASP A 34 11.14 -4.08 -5.64
CA ASP A 34 12.07 -4.43 -6.72
C ASP A 34 11.34 -5.02 -7.95
N SER A 35 10.28 -5.81 -7.74
CA SER A 35 9.42 -6.32 -8.83
C SER A 35 8.45 -5.28 -9.41
N GLY A 36 8.37 -4.09 -8.81
CA GLY A 36 7.43 -3.06 -9.19
C GLY A 36 5.97 -3.43 -8.91
N SER A 37 5.70 -4.32 -7.94
CA SER A 37 4.34 -4.72 -7.52
C SER A 37 3.71 -3.72 -6.53
N VAL A 38 4.48 -2.74 -6.07
CA VAL A 38 4.04 -1.67 -5.16
C VAL A 38 3.50 -0.49 -5.96
N ALA A 39 2.32 0.02 -5.57
CA ALA A 39 1.70 1.19 -6.18
C ALA A 39 2.00 2.48 -5.41
N SER A 40 1.95 2.43 -4.08
CA SER A 40 2.24 3.58 -3.22
C SER A 40 2.77 3.13 -1.86
N VAL A 41 3.64 3.94 -1.28
CA VAL A 41 4.26 3.70 0.03
C VAL A 41 4.19 4.96 0.87
N THR A 42 3.75 4.79 2.12
CA THR A 42 3.74 5.80 3.17
C THR A 42 4.70 5.34 4.27
N VAL A 43 5.76 6.10 4.47
CA VAL A 43 6.75 5.85 5.54
C VAL A 43 6.47 6.79 6.70
N THR A 44 6.23 6.23 7.88
CA THR A 44 5.96 6.95 9.13
C THR A 44 6.97 6.48 10.19
N GLY A 45 8.10 7.19 10.28
CA GLY A 45 9.19 6.79 11.18
C GLY A 45 9.78 5.44 10.77
N GLN A 46 9.45 4.39 11.53
CA GLN A 46 9.88 3.01 11.25
C GLN A 46 8.75 2.14 10.67
N ASP A 47 7.51 2.62 10.70
CA ASP A 47 6.37 1.94 10.10
C ASP A 47 6.25 2.31 8.63
N ILE A 48 6.12 1.30 7.79
CA ILE A 48 5.96 1.43 6.35
C ILE A 48 4.63 0.80 6.00
N THR A 49 3.73 1.63 5.49
CA THR A 49 2.45 1.17 4.95
C THR A 49 2.41 1.43 3.46
N GLY A 50 1.62 0.67 2.73
CA GLY A 50 1.50 0.90 1.30
C GLY A 50 0.36 0.13 0.67
N PHE A 51 0.21 0.34 -0.62
CA PHE A 51 -0.73 -0.37 -1.46
C PHE A 51 0.02 -1.07 -2.59
N THR A 52 -0.34 -2.32 -2.86
CA THR A 52 0.13 -3.04 -4.04
C THR A 52 -0.64 -2.58 -5.29
N LYS A 53 -0.14 -2.91 -6.49
CA LYS A 53 -0.82 -2.64 -7.76
C LYS A 53 -2.19 -3.30 -7.88
N VAL A 54 -2.44 -4.34 -7.09
CA VAL A 54 -3.74 -5.04 -7.02
C VAL A 54 -4.68 -4.41 -5.99
N GLY A 55 -4.25 -3.35 -5.28
CA GLY A 55 -5.06 -2.63 -4.30
C GLY A 55 -5.00 -3.20 -2.88
N GLU A 56 -4.11 -4.16 -2.62
CA GLU A 56 -3.94 -4.72 -1.28
C GLU A 56 -3.11 -3.80 -0.40
N ARG A 57 -3.59 -3.52 0.81
CA ARG A 57 -2.87 -2.75 1.81
C ARG A 57 -1.88 -3.65 2.53
N PHE A 58 -0.62 -3.21 2.62
CA PHE A 58 0.41 -3.92 3.37
C PHE A 58 1.01 -3.02 4.44
N HIS A 59 1.45 -3.65 5.52
CA HIS A 59 2.14 -3.02 6.62
C HIS A 59 3.46 -3.76 6.85
N THR A 60 4.56 -3.02 6.95
CA THR A 60 5.88 -3.57 7.26
C THR A 60 6.64 -2.61 8.16
N TYR A 61 7.69 -3.11 8.79
CA TYR A 61 8.50 -2.32 9.71
C TYR A 61 9.95 -2.34 9.25
N ALA A 62 10.54 -1.16 9.09
CA ALA A 62 11.94 -1.01 8.75
C ALA A 62 12.80 -1.06 10.04
N PRO A 63 13.85 -1.90 10.07
CA PRO A 63 14.85 -1.82 11.13
C PRO A 63 15.48 -0.42 11.16
N SER A 64 15.63 0.19 12.35
CA SER A 64 16.22 1.53 12.56
C SER A 64 17.61 1.73 11.94
N GLN A 65 18.29 0.62 11.65
CA GLN A 65 19.60 0.54 11.02
C GLN A 65 19.59 0.63 9.47
N TYR A 66 18.43 0.80 8.83
CA TYR A 66 18.29 0.84 7.37
C TYR A 66 17.93 2.25 6.85
N GLU A 67 18.88 3.18 6.94
CA GLU A 67 18.79 4.55 6.36
C GLU A 67 18.69 4.56 4.82
N GLY A 68 19.05 3.45 4.16
CA GLY A 68 19.13 3.37 2.69
C GLY A 68 17.80 3.27 1.93
N LEU A 69 16.65 3.19 2.62
CA LEU A 69 15.35 3.08 1.95
C LEU A 69 14.94 4.35 1.21
N VAL A 70 15.20 5.52 1.81
CA VAL A 70 14.84 6.83 1.22
C VAL A 70 15.67 7.13 -0.02
N ASN A 71 16.86 6.53 -0.14
CA ASN A 71 17.75 6.73 -1.28
C ASN A 71 17.55 5.70 -2.40
N LYS A 72 16.67 4.71 -2.18
CA LYS A 72 16.41 3.60 -3.11
C LYS A 72 14.99 3.62 -3.69
N LEU A 73 14.08 4.33 -3.04
CA LEU A 73 12.74 4.71 -3.51
C LEU A 73 12.82 6.05 -4.24
#